data_AF-A0A7K5DYL8-F1
#
_entry.id   AF-A0A7K5DYL8-F1
#
_cell.length_a   1.000
_cell.length_b   1.000
_cell.length_c   1.000
_cell.angle_alpha   90.00
_cell.angle_beta   90.00
_cell.angle_gamma   90.00
#
_symmetry.space_group_name_H-M   'P 1'
#
loop_
_entity.id
_entity.type
_entity.pdbx_description
1 polymer ?
#
loop_
_entity_poly.entity_id
_entity_poly.type
_entity_poly.pdbx_seq_one_letter_code
_entity_poly.pdbx_strand_id
1 'polypeptide(L)'
;LRPCSPSFPDTLFQLKFTAKQLEKLSKKAEKDSKAEQAKVKKALQQKNVECARVYAENAIRKKNEGLNWLRMASRVDAVASKVQTAVTMKGVTKNMAQVTKALDKALSSMDLQKVSAVMDKFEQQVQNLDVHTSVMEDSMSSATTLSTPQEQVDSLIVQIAEENGLEIMDQLSQLPEGASAVGESSVRSQEDQLSRRLVLSRS
;
A
#
# COMPACT_ATOMS: atom_id res chain seq x y z
N LEU A 1 8.29 9.63 37.85
CA LEU A 1 7.99 8.34 37.20
C LEU A 1 8.29 8.48 35.70
N ARG A 2 9.47 8.04 35.23
CA ARG A 2 9.70 8.00 33.76
C ARG A 2 8.78 6.92 33.21
N PRO A 3 7.94 7.21 32.20
CA PRO A 3 7.16 6.16 31.57
C PRO A 3 8.14 5.14 31.03
N CYS A 4 7.97 3.88 31.46
CA CYS A 4 8.80 2.77 31.02
C CYS A 4 8.73 2.73 29.49
N SER A 5 9.81 3.09 28.82
CA SER A 5 9.89 3.02 27.36
C SER A 5 9.57 1.58 26.94
N PRO A 6 8.61 1.35 26.02
CA PRO A 6 8.21 0.01 25.64
C PRO A 6 9.44 -0.79 25.21
N SER A 7 9.54 -2.04 25.67
CA SER A 7 10.66 -2.87 25.27
C SER A 7 10.63 -3.08 23.75
N PHE A 8 11.79 -3.21 23.11
CA PHE A 8 11.88 -3.40 21.66
C PHE A 8 10.99 -4.57 21.14
N PRO A 9 10.88 -5.71 21.86
CA PRO A 9 9.92 -6.78 21.53
C PRO A 9 8.44 -6.35 21.59
N ASP A 10 8.05 -5.58 22.61
CA ASP A 10 6.67 -5.07 22.73
C ASP A 10 6.32 -4.12 21.59
N THR A 11 7.29 -3.28 21.20
CA THR A 11 7.13 -2.34 20.09
C THR A 11 6.96 -3.06 18.76
N LEU A 12 7.72 -4.14 18.54
CA LEU A 12 7.61 -5.00 17.36
C LEU A 12 6.23 -5.68 17.28
N PHE A 13 5.75 -6.22 18.41
CA PHE A 13 4.41 -6.81 18.50
C PHE A 13 3.33 -5.76 18.18
N GLN A 14 3.43 -4.57 18.77
CA GLN A 14 2.49 -3.49 18.53
C GLN A 14 2.47 -3.04 17.06
N LEU A 15 3.65 -2.96 16.41
CA LEU A 15 3.75 -2.62 15.00
C LEU A 15 3.10 -3.67 14.09
N LYS A 16 3.39 -4.96 14.30
CA LYS A 16 2.77 -6.07 13.55
C LYS A 16 1.25 -6.12 13.78
N PHE A 17 0.81 -5.91 15.01
CA PHE A 17 -0.61 -5.84 15.34
C PHE A 17 -1.30 -4.67 14.62
N THR A 18 -0.68 -3.49 14.65
CA THR A 18 -1.18 -2.29 13.97
C THR A 18 -1.24 -2.50 12.46
N ALA A 19 -0.22 -3.09 11.83
CA ALA A 19 -0.23 -3.43 10.41
C ALA A 19 -1.43 -4.32 10.04
N LYS A 20 -1.69 -5.37 10.84
CA LYS A 20 -2.85 -6.25 10.64
C LYS A 20 -4.19 -5.55 10.86
N GLN A 21 -4.25 -4.63 11.82
CA GLN A 21 -5.45 -3.82 12.04
C GLN A 21 -5.72 -2.90 10.84
N LEU A 22 -4.68 -2.29 10.27
CA LEU A 22 -4.79 -1.45 9.07
C LEU A 22 -5.22 -2.25 7.84
N GLU A 23 -4.69 -3.47 7.64
CA GLU A 23 -5.16 -4.39 6.59
C GLU A 23 -6.66 -4.70 6.74
N LYS A 24 -7.13 -4.93 7.98
CA LYS A 24 -8.55 -5.18 8.26
C LYS A 24 -9.43 -3.98 7.95
N LEU A 25 -8.96 -2.77 8.26
CA LEU A 25 -9.64 -1.52 7.91
C LEU A 25 -9.68 -1.30 6.39
N SER A 26 -8.59 -1.63 5.67
CA SER A 26 -8.57 -1.63 4.21
C SER A 26 -9.65 -2.52 3.62
N LYS A 27 -9.71 -3.79 4.06
CA LYS A 27 -10.72 -4.76 3.60
C LYS A 27 -12.14 -4.31 3.93
N LYS A 28 -12.34 -3.66 5.08
CA LYS A 28 -13.63 -3.07 5.46
C LYS A 28 -14.02 -1.93 4.52
N ALA A 29 -13.11 -1.01 4.24
CA ALA A 29 -13.35 0.10 3.31
C ALA A 29 -13.65 -0.38 1.88
N GLU A 30 -12.99 -1.45 1.40
CA GLU A 30 -13.32 -2.09 0.13
C GLU A 30 -14.72 -2.71 0.12
N LYS A 31 -15.12 -3.36 1.22
CA LYS A 31 -16.48 -3.91 1.36
C LYS A 31 -17.53 -2.79 1.34
N ASP A 32 -17.28 -1.71 2.06
CA ASP A 32 -18.16 -0.54 2.10
C ASP A 32 -18.24 0.13 0.71
N SER A 33 -17.12 0.22 -0.02
CA SER A 33 -17.10 0.72 -1.41
C SER A 33 -17.99 -0.13 -2.34
N LYS A 34 -17.90 -1.46 -2.26
CA LYS A 34 -18.78 -2.38 -3.03
C LYS A 34 -20.25 -2.23 -2.64
N ALA A 35 -20.54 -1.98 -1.35
CA ALA A 35 -21.90 -1.73 -0.90
C ALA A 35 -22.47 -0.43 -1.49
N GLU A 36 -21.67 0.64 -1.57
CA GLU A 36 -22.07 1.89 -2.23
C GLU A 36 -22.25 1.70 -3.75
N GLN A 37 -21.37 0.94 -4.43
CA GLN A 37 -21.56 0.58 -5.84
C GLN A 37 -22.89 -0.15 -6.09
N ALA A 38 -23.30 -1.04 -5.18
CA ALA A 38 -24.60 -1.70 -5.28
C ALA A 38 -25.78 -0.71 -5.12
N LYS A 39 -25.60 0.37 -4.36
CA LYS A 39 -26.60 1.47 -4.27
C LYS A 39 -26.61 2.32 -5.53
N VAL A 40 -25.46 2.57 -6.17
CA VAL A 40 -25.39 3.23 -7.49
C VAL A 40 -26.24 2.46 -8.50
N LYS A 41 -26.08 1.12 -8.56
CA LYS A 41 -26.89 0.26 -9.44
C LYS A 41 -28.40 0.43 -9.21
N LYS A 42 -28.83 0.43 -7.94
CA LYS A 42 -30.24 0.62 -7.58
C LYS A 42 -30.75 2.03 -7.93
N ALA A 43 -29.93 3.07 -7.72
CA ALA A 43 -30.29 4.44 -8.06
C ALA A 43 -30.42 4.66 -9.57
N LEU A 44 -29.56 4.01 -10.37
CA LEU A 44 -29.63 4.01 -11.83
C LEU A 44 -30.91 3.31 -12.35
N GLN A 45 -31.30 2.19 -11.74
CA GLN A 45 -32.57 1.51 -12.07
C GLN A 45 -33.80 2.38 -11.77
N GLN A 46 -33.70 3.22 -10.73
CA GLN A 46 -34.74 4.19 -10.35
C GLN A 46 -34.69 5.48 -11.19
N LYS A 47 -33.79 5.56 -12.20
CA LYS A 47 -33.53 6.75 -13.03
C LYS A 47 -33.20 8.01 -12.21
N ASN A 48 -32.64 7.85 -11.01
CA ASN A 48 -32.24 8.97 -10.16
C ASN A 48 -30.73 9.20 -10.26
N VAL A 49 -30.34 9.99 -11.27
CA VAL A 49 -28.95 10.26 -11.64
C VAL A 49 -28.21 11.05 -10.55
N GLU A 50 -28.88 12.00 -9.89
CA GLU A 50 -28.29 12.81 -8.82
C GLU A 50 -27.95 11.95 -7.58
N CYS A 51 -28.83 11.04 -7.17
CA CYS A 51 -28.52 10.07 -6.12
C CYS A 51 -27.42 9.09 -6.54
N ALA A 52 -27.40 8.65 -7.80
CA ALA A 52 -26.35 7.77 -8.32
C ALA A 52 -24.97 8.44 -8.25
N ARG A 53 -24.88 9.74 -8.56
CA ARG A 53 -23.65 10.54 -8.47
C ARG A 53 -23.12 10.60 -7.03
N VAL A 54 -23.98 10.88 -6.05
CA VAL A 54 -23.59 10.93 -4.63
C VAL A 54 -23.12 9.56 -4.11
N TYR A 55 -23.78 8.47 -4.51
CA TYR A 55 -23.32 7.12 -4.14
C TYR A 55 -22.02 6.72 -4.84
N ALA A 56 -21.80 7.16 -6.09
CA ALA A 56 -20.57 6.90 -6.83
C ALA A 56 -19.38 7.65 -6.22
N GLU A 57 -19.55 8.92 -5.85
CA GLU A 57 -18.54 9.70 -5.14
C GLU A 57 -18.15 9.03 -3.81
N ASN A 58 -19.15 8.58 -3.04
CA ASN A 58 -18.91 7.85 -1.79
C ASN A 58 -18.18 6.51 -2.02
N ALA A 59 -18.51 5.79 -3.10
CA ALA A 59 -17.82 4.55 -3.46
C ALA A 59 -16.33 4.80 -3.78
N ILE A 60 -16.01 5.85 -4.52
CA ILE A 60 -14.63 6.22 -4.88
C ILE A 60 -13.87 6.68 -3.65
N ARG A 61 -14.48 7.53 -2.81
CA ARG A 61 -13.88 7.96 -1.55
C ARG A 61 -13.52 6.76 -0.67
N LYS A 62 -14.44 5.79 -0.52
CA LYS A 62 -14.19 4.56 0.25
C LYS A 62 -13.10 3.67 -0.36
N LYS A 63 -13.04 3.58 -1.69
CA LYS A 63 -11.97 2.88 -2.41
C LYS A 63 -10.60 3.53 -2.15
N ASN A 64 -10.54 4.86 -2.20
CA ASN A 64 -9.31 5.63 -1.93
C ASN A 64 -8.88 5.53 -0.46
N GLU A 65 -9.84 5.59 0.48
CA GLU A 65 -9.59 5.31 1.90
C GLU A 65 -8.96 3.91 2.06
N GLY A 66 -9.53 2.88 1.43
CA GLY A 66 -9.00 1.51 1.44
C GLY A 66 -7.55 1.42 0.94
N LEU A 67 -7.27 2.01 -0.22
CA LEU A 67 -5.90 2.05 -0.76
C LEU A 67 -4.92 2.77 0.18
N ASN A 68 -5.36 3.84 0.84
CA ASN A 68 -4.52 4.54 1.81
C ASN A 68 -4.22 3.67 3.04
N TRP A 69 -5.23 2.97 3.58
CA TRP A 69 -5.05 2.01 4.68
C TRP A 69 -4.08 0.89 4.29
N LEU A 70 -4.20 0.34 3.08
CA LEU A 70 -3.30 -0.69 2.57
C LEU A 70 -1.86 -0.19 2.47
N ARG A 71 -1.64 1.00 1.90
CA ARG A 71 -0.29 1.59 1.82
C ARG A 71 0.30 1.83 3.21
N MET A 72 -0.50 2.35 4.15
CA MET A 72 -0.04 2.54 5.53
C MET A 72 0.28 1.20 6.20
N ALA A 73 -0.52 0.16 5.98
CA ALA A 73 -0.25 -1.18 6.48
C ALA A 73 1.09 -1.71 5.95
N SER A 74 1.34 -1.62 4.64
CA SER A 74 2.60 -2.03 4.03
C SER A 74 3.80 -1.25 4.57
N ARG A 75 3.66 0.05 4.79
CA ARG A 75 4.72 0.88 5.39
C ARG A 75 5.02 0.47 6.83
N VAL A 76 3.99 0.23 7.64
CA VAL A 76 4.16 -0.22 9.03
C VAL A 76 4.77 -1.61 9.09
N ASP A 77 4.37 -2.51 8.19
CA ASP A 77 4.92 -3.87 8.11
C ASP A 77 6.40 -3.86 7.66
N ALA A 78 6.78 -2.98 6.73
CA ALA A 78 8.18 -2.76 6.37
C ALA A 78 9.01 -2.26 7.55
N VAL A 79 8.48 -1.31 8.34
CA VAL A 79 9.15 -0.85 9.57
C VAL A 79 9.23 -1.96 10.61
N ALA A 80 8.16 -2.74 10.80
CA ALA A 80 8.14 -3.89 11.68
C ALA A 80 9.20 -4.94 11.29
N SER A 81 9.39 -5.16 9.99
CA SER A 81 10.42 -6.07 9.45
C SER A 81 11.83 -5.57 9.74
N LYS A 82 12.10 -4.26 9.55
CA LYS A 82 13.39 -3.66 9.94
C LYS A 82 13.65 -3.79 11.44
N VAL A 83 12.64 -3.56 12.28
CA VAL A 83 12.74 -3.73 13.74
C VAL A 83 12.97 -5.20 14.11
N GLN A 84 12.30 -6.14 13.44
CA GLN A 84 12.51 -7.57 13.61
C GLN A 84 13.97 -7.95 13.32
N THR A 85 14.52 -7.49 12.19
CA THR A 85 15.92 -7.71 11.83
C THR A 85 16.86 -7.14 12.88
N ALA A 86 16.61 -5.92 13.36
CA ALA A 86 17.42 -5.31 14.42
C ALA A 86 17.37 -6.10 15.74
N VAL A 87 16.20 -6.63 16.13
CA VAL A 87 16.05 -7.49 17.31
C VAL A 87 16.79 -8.81 17.14
N THR A 88 16.66 -9.45 15.98
CA THR A 88 17.38 -10.69 15.66
C THR A 88 18.89 -10.46 15.66
N MET A 89 19.38 -9.40 15.00
CA MET A 89 20.80 -9.04 14.93
C MET A 89 21.38 -8.75 16.31
N LYS A 90 20.61 -8.10 17.20
CA LYS A 90 21.00 -7.91 18.61
C LYS A 90 21.13 -9.26 19.34
N GLY A 91 20.26 -10.21 19.05
CA GLY A 91 20.35 -11.60 19.54
C GLY A 91 21.60 -12.31 19.04
N VAL A 92 21.87 -12.25 17.74
CA VAL A 92 23.07 -12.84 17.10
C VAL A 92 24.34 -12.23 17.68
N THR A 93 24.40 -10.90 17.82
CA THR A 93 25.55 -10.21 18.42
C THR A 93 25.79 -10.67 19.87
N LYS A 94 24.73 -10.85 20.65
CA LYS A 94 24.84 -11.38 22.02
C LYS A 94 25.37 -12.82 22.04
N ASN A 95 24.91 -13.67 21.11
CA ASN A 95 25.41 -15.04 20.97
C ASN A 95 26.87 -15.05 20.52
N MET A 96 27.27 -14.17 19.60
CA MET A 96 28.67 -13.98 19.19
C MET A 96 29.57 -13.53 20.34
N ALA A 97 29.09 -12.63 21.18
CA ALA A 97 29.80 -12.24 22.41
C ALA A 97 29.96 -13.42 23.40
N GLN A 98 29.04 -14.38 23.41
CA GLN A 98 29.15 -15.59 24.25
C GLN A 98 30.10 -16.63 23.65
N VAL A 99 30.02 -16.86 22.34
CA VAL A 99 30.90 -17.79 21.61
C VAL A 99 32.36 -17.32 21.70
N THR A 100 32.62 -16.03 21.50
CA THR A 100 33.97 -15.45 21.63
C THR A 100 34.52 -15.56 23.06
N LYS A 101 33.70 -15.32 24.09
CA LYS A 101 34.10 -15.58 25.49
C LYS A 101 34.37 -17.06 25.78
N ALA A 102 33.58 -17.96 25.19
CA ALA A 102 33.80 -19.40 25.32
C ALA A 102 35.11 -19.84 24.63
N LEU A 103 35.42 -19.24 23.48
CA LEU A 103 36.68 -19.45 22.76
C LEU A 103 37.88 -18.99 23.59
N ASP A 104 37.82 -17.78 24.16
CA ASP A 104 38.88 -17.22 24.99
C ASP A 104 39.20 -18.11 26.21
N LYS A 105 38.14 -18.64 26.84
CA LYS A 105 38.27 -19.61 27.94
C LYS A 105 38.83 -20.96 27.49
N ALA A 106 38.44 -21.45 26.32
CA ALA A 106 38.94 -22.71 25.76
C ALA A 106 40.43 -22.60 25.39
N LEU A 107 40.83 -21.49 24.75
CA LEU A 107 42.21 -21.16 24.41
C LEU A 107 43.09 -21.05 25.67
N SER A 108 42.58 -20.42 26.72
CA SER A 108 43.26 -20.33 28.03
C SER A 108 43.48 -21.69 28.69
N SER A 109 42.62 -22.68 28.38
CA SER A 109 42.74 -24.05 28.89
C SER A 109 43.54 -25.00 27.98
N MET A 110 44.06 -24.53 26.83
CA MET A 110 44.71 -25.34 25.79
C MET A 110 43.92 -26.60 25.35
N ASP A 111 42.59 -26.57 25.48
CA ASP A 111 41.72 -27.69 25.14
C ASP A 111 41.30 -27.63 23.66
N LEU A 112 42.07 -28.32 22.81
CA LEU A 112 41.85 -28.38 21.36
C LEU A 112 40.46 -28.90 20.96
N GLN A 113 39.88 -29.82 21.74
CA GLN A 113 38.55 -30.36 21.44
C GLN A 113 37.46 -29.32 21.70
N LYS A 114 37.58 -28.54 22.78
CA LYS A 114 36.66 -27.42 23.05
C LYS A 114 36.81 -26.30 22.04
N VAL A 115 38.02 -26.02 21.56
CA VAL A 115 38.25 -25.02 20.51
C VAL A 115 37.52 -25.41 19.21
N SER A 116 37.62 -26.67 18.78
CA SER A 116 36.90 -27.17 17.59
C SER A 116 35.38 -27.00 17.72
N ALA A 117 34.80 -27.41 18.84
CA ALA A 117 33.35 -27.30 19.08
C ALA A 117 32.85 -25.85 19.15
N VAL A 118 33.70 -24.90 19.56
CA VAL A 118 33.37 -23.47 19.56
C VAL A 118 33.47 -22.88 18.15
N MET A 119 34.39 -23.37 17.31
CA MET A 119 34.49 -22.97 15.90
C MET A 119 33.30 -23.46 15.06
N ASP A 120 32.85 -24.70 15.27
CA ASP A 120 31.65 -25.21 14.59
C ASP A 120 30.41 -24.35 14.91
N LYS A 121 30.30 -23.89 16.17
CA LYS A 121 29.24 -22.96 16.60
C LYS A 121 29.41 -21.56 16.01
N PHE A 122 30.64 -21.11 15.80
CA PHE A 122 30.90 -19.83 15.16
C PHE A 122 30.45 -19.85 13.69
N GLU A 123 30.80 -20.91 12.96
CA GLU A 123 30.39 -21.07 11.56
C GLU A 123 28.86 -21.10 11.38
N GLN A 124 28.16 -21.84 12.24
CA GLN A 124 26.68 -21.85 12.22
C GLN A 124 26.06 -20.47 12.46
N GLN A 125 26.66 -19.63 13.32
CA GLN A 125 26.11 -18.31 13.63
C GLN A 125 26.44 -17.29 12.54
N VAL A 126 27.56 -17.44 11.83
CA VAL A 126 27.92 -16.63 10.67
C VAL A 126 27.03 -16.95 9.47
N GLN A 127 26.74 -18.23 9.19
CA GLN A 127 25.80 -18.63 8.13
C GLN A 127 24.39 -18.07 8.35
N ASN A 128 23.91 -18.09 9.60
CA ASN A 128 22.61 -17.52 9.95
C ASN A 128 22.55 -15.99 9.73
N LEU A 129 23.67 -15.28 9.83
CA LEU A 129 23.74 -13.83 9.63
C LEU A 129 23.64 -13.45 8.15
N ASP A 130 24.23 -14.25 7.26
CA ASP A 130 24.25 -14.00 5.81
C ASP A 130 22.84 -14.13 5.19
N VAL A 131 22.08 -15.17 5.61
CA VAL A 131 20.70 -15.41 5.17
C VAL A 131 19.75 -14.24 5.49
N HIS A 132 19.99 -13.49 6.57
CA HIS A 132 19.12 -12.39 7.01
C HIS A 132 19.34 -11.07 6.25
N THR A 133 20.47 -10.86 5.57
CA THR A 133 20.80 -9.60 4.91
C THR A 133 20.14 -9.47 3.52
N SER A 134 19.88 -10.61 2.85
CA SER A 134 19.35 -10.66 1.47
C SER A 134 17.89 -10.18 1.30
N VAL A 135 17.08 -10.12 2.36
CA VAL A 135 15.63 -9.87 2.28
C VAL A 135 15.20 -8.39 2.40
N MET A 136 16.13 -7.42 2.48
CA MET A 136 15.80 -6.05 2.89
C MET A 136 15.61 -5.02 1.75
N GLU A 137 15.90 -5.35 0.49
CA GLU A 137 16.08 -4.35 -0.58
C GLU A 137 14.81 -4.02 -1.42
N ASP A 138 13.78 -4.87 -1.40
CA ASP A 138 12.73 -4.87 -2.45
C ASP A 138 11.47 -4.01 -2.20
N SER A 139 11.45 -3.08 -1.24
CA SER A 139 10.17 -2.49 -0.80
C SER A 139 10.17 -1.00 -0.48
N MET A 140 10.59 -0.14 -1.43
CA MET A 140 10.33 1.31 -1.32
C MET A 140 10.01 1.97 -2.67
N SER A 141 8.74 1.95 -3.07
CA SER A 141 8.18 3.01 -3.93
C SER A 141 6.70 3.21 -3.62
N SER A 142 6.32 4.40 -3.14
CA SER A 142 4.94 4.86 -3.10
C SER A 142 4.87 6.36 -2.83
N ALA A 143 4.50 7.11 -3.86
CA ALA A 143 3.97 8.46 -3.76
C ALA A 143 2.63 8.51 -4.50
N THR A 144 1.57 9.03 -3.89
CA THR A 144 0.43 9.54 -4.67
C THR A 144 -0.33 10.64 -3.94
N THR A 145 -0.64 11.67 -4.72
CA THR A 145 -1.34 12.92 -4.46
C THR A 145 -2.84 12.73 -4.25
N LEU A 146 -3.42 13.54 -3.37
CA LEU A 146 -4.81 13.49 -2.91
C LEU A 146 -5.66 14.54 -3.67
N SER A 147 -6.29 14.15 -4.78
CA SER A 147 -7.40 14.90 -5.38
C SER A 147 -8.27 13.93 -6.16
N THR A 148 -9.53 13.75 -5.76
CA THR A 148 -10.51 12.89 -6.44
C THR A 148 -11.08 13.67 -7.63
N PRO A 149 -10.69 13.38 -8.88
CA PRO A 149 -11.16 14.13 -10.05
C PRO A 149 -12.61 13.73 -10.37
N GLN A 150 -13.40 14.71 -10.80
CA GLN A 150 -14.80 14.51 -11.19
C GLN A 150 -14.95 13.51 -12.34
N GLU A 151 -13.98 13.47 -13.26
CA GLU A 151 -13.88 12.46 -14.34
C GLU A 151 -13.90 11.01 -13.83
N GLN A 152 -13.30 10.72 -12.67
CA GLN A 152 -13.30 9.37 -12.11
C GLN A 152 -14.69 8.95 -11.62
N VAL A 153 -15.49 9.92 -11.18
CA VAL A 153 -16.88 9.69 -10.73
C VAL A 153 -17.76 9.36 -11.94
N ASP A 154 -17.67 10.17 -12.99
CA ASP A 154 -18.49 9.98 -14.19
C ASP A 154 -18.10 8.69 -14.93
N SER A 155 -16.80 8.37 -15.02
CA SER A 155 -16.32 7.10 -15.58
C SER A 155 -16.84 5.88 -14.81
N LEU A 156 -16.89 5.94 -13.47
CA LEU A 156 -17.41 4.85 -12.66
C LEU A 156 -18.92 4.63 -12.88
N ILE A 157 -19.69 5.69 -13.06
CA ILE A 157 -21.14 5.61 -13.33
C ILE A 157 -21.39 4.95 -14.69
N VAL A 158 -20.65 5.34 -15.72
CA VAL A 158 -20.73 4.75 -17.06
C VAL A 158 -20.36 3.27 -17.02
N GLN A 159 -19.24 2.90 -16.38
CA GLN A 159 -18.83 1.50 -16.25
C GLN A 159 -19.89 0.64 -15.55
N ILE A 160 -20.47 1.14 -14.44
CA ILE A 160 -21.51 0.40 -13.71
C ILE A 160 -22.79 0.25 -14.56
N ALA A 161 -23.13 1.22 -15.40
CA ALA A 161 -24.28 1.12 -16.28
C ALA A 161 -24.09 0.13 -17.42
N GLU A 162 -22.94 0.18 -18.10
CA GLU A 162 -22.56 -0.75 -19.16
C GLU A 162 -22.54 -2.20 -18.66
N GLU A 163 -21.92 -2.45 -17.50
CA GLU A 163 -21.89 -3.79 -16.87
C GLU A 163 -23.28 -4.34 -16.52
N ASN A 164 -24.30 -3.50 -16.38
CA ASN A 164 -25.64 -3.91 -15.97
C ASN A 164 -26.69 -3.73 -17.08
N GLY A 165 -26.25 -3.43 -18.31
CA GLY A 165 -27.16 -3.24 -19.45
C GLY A 165 -28.15 -2.10 -19.27
N LEU A 166 -27.82 -1.12 -18.42
CA LEU A 166 -28.63 0.08 -18.21
C LEU A 166 -28.17 1.12 -19.22
N GLU A 167 -28.92 1.34 -20.29
CA GLU A 167 -28.64 2.44 -21.23
C GLU A 167 -28.77 3.79 -20.49
N ILE A 168 -27.63 4.40 -20.12
CA ILE A 168 -27.56 5.80 -19.63
C ILE A 168 -27.74 6.82 -20.77
N MET A 169 -27.91 6.34 -22.00
CA MET A 169 -27.71 7.05 -23.26
C MET A 169 -28.59 8.30 -23.46
N ASP A 170 -29.72 8.45 -22.75
CA ASP A 170 -30.74 9.45 -23.14
C ASP A 170 -30.99 10.57 -22.11
N GLN A 171 -30.39 10.52 -20.91
CA GLN A 171 -30.65 11.53 -19.86
C GLN A 171 -29.43 12.34 -19.39
N LEU A 172 -28.20 11.89 -19.65
CA LEU A 172 -27.04 12.77 -19.45
C LEU A 172 -27.04 13.93 -20.47
N SER A 173 -27.68 13.72 -21.62
CA SER A 173 -27.94 14.71 -22.67
C SER A 173 -29.14 15.64 -22.39
N GLN A 174 -29.93 15.39 -21.35
CA GLN A 174 -31.17 16.15 -21.03
C GLN A 174 -31.09 16.97 -19.73
N LEU A 175 -29.94 17.04 -19.06
CA LEU A 175 -29.74 18.05 -18.02
C LEU A 175 -29.64 19.43 -18.70
N PRO A 176 -30.38 20.44 -18.23
CA PRO A 176 -30.46 21.72 -18.93
C PRO A 176 -29.08 22.37 -19.01
N GLU A 177 -28.64 22.68 -20.24
CA GLU A 177 -27.58 23.63 -20.54
C GLU A 177 -27.92 24.96 -19.85
N GLY A 178 -27.35 25.19 -18.68
CA GLY A 178 -27.78 26.28 -17.82
C GLY A 178 -26.70 26.81 -16.88
N ALA A 179 -25.44 26.84 -17.33
CA ALA A 179 -24.43 27.87 -17.01
C ALA A 179 -23.01 27.44 -17.43
N SER A 180 -22.77 27.31 -18.74
CA SER A 180 -21.53 27.76 -19.39
C SER A 180 -21.67 27.52 -20.89
N ALA A 181 -22.33 28.46 -21.56
CA ALA A 181 -22.04 28.69 -22.96
C ALA A 181 -20.56 29.10 -23.05
N VAL A 182 -19.74 28.21 -23.60
CA VAL A 182 -18.68 28.43 -24.59
C VAL A 182 -17.69 27.25 -24.50
N GLY A 183 -17.67 26.40 -25.54
CA GLY A 183 -16.38 25.92 -26.04
C GLY A 183 -16.14 24.42 -26.27
N GLU A 184 -17.13 23.53 -26.31
CA GLU A 184 -16.86 22.09 -26.57
C GLU A 184 -17.02 21.65 -28.03
N SER A 185 -16.41 22.40 -28.94
CA SER A 185 -16.09 21.92 -30.30
C SER A 185 -14.70 22.34 -30.80
N SER A 186 -13.88 22.98 -29.95
CA SER A 186 -12.52 23.41 -30.33
C SER A 186 -11.40 22.53 -29.76
N VAL A 187 -11.60 21.86 -28.62
CA VAL A 187 -10.49 21.18 -27.91
C VAL A 187 -10.08 19.86 -28.58
N ARG A 188 -11.03 19.06 -29.07
CA ARG A 188 -10.74 17.79 -29.77
C ARG A 188 -9.98 18.01 -31.10
N SER A 189 -10.26 19.11 -31.80
CA SER A 189 -9.57 19.49 -33.05
C SER A 189 -8.18 20.09 -32.81
N GLN A 190 -7.94 20.71 -31.66
CA GLN A 190 -6.64 21.28 -31.31
C GLN A 190 -5.64 20.19 -30.86
N GLU A 191 -6.08 19.17 -30.13
CA GLU A 191 -5.21 18.05 -29.75
C GLU A 191 -4.75 17.22 -30.96
N ASP A 192 -5.62 16.98 -31.94
CA ASP A 192 -5.25 16.29 -33.18
C ASP A 192 -4.29 17.12 -34.06
N GLN A 193 -4.43 18.45 -34.08
CA GLN A 193 -3.51 19.34 -34.81
C GLN A 193 -2.14 19.47 -34.13
N LEU A 194 -2.08 19.51 -32.80
CA LEU A 194 -0.84 19.52 -32.03
C LEU A 194 -0.09 18.19 -32.17
N SER A 195 -0.83 17.07 -32.15
CA SER A 195 -0.29 15.72 -32.35
C SER A 195 0.33 15.55 -33.73
N ARG A 196 -0.31 16.09 -34.78
CA ARG A 196 0.25 16.08 -36.15
C ARG A 196 1.48 16.98 -36.32
N ARG A 197 1.56 18.13 -35.63
CA ARG A 197 2.74 19.01 -35.69
C ARG A 197 3.97 18.45 -34.98
N LEU A 198 3.80 17.71 -33.88
CA LEU A 198 4.91 17.08 -33.16
C LEU A 198 5.55 15.92 -33.94
N VAL A 199 4.77 15.20 -34.76
CA VAL A 199 5.30 14.11 -35.61
C VAL A 199 6.16 14.65 -36.75
N LEU A 200 5.81 15.81 -37.33
CA LEU A 200 6.58 16.45 -38.41
C LEU A 200 7.89 17.12 -37.95
N SER A 201 8.06 17.38 -36.66
CA SER A 201 9.31 17.93 -36.10
C SER A 201 10.31 16.85 -35.68
N ARG A 202 9.94 15.56 -35.84
CA ARG A 202 10.73 14.41 -35.37
C ARG A 202 11.24 13.50 -36.50
N SER A 203 11.13 13.98 -37.74
CA SER A 203 11.72 13.45 -38.98
C SER A 203 12.62 14.52 -39.59
#